data_AF-A0A5A7V535-F1
#
_entry.id   AF-A0A5A7V535-F1
#
_cell.length_a   1.000
_cell.length_b   1.000
_cell.length_c   1.000
_cell.angle_alpha   90.00
_cell.angle_beta   90.00
_cell.angle_gamma   90.00
#
_symmetry.space_group_name_H-M   'P 1'
#
loop_
_entity.id
_entity.type
_entity.pdbx_description
1 polymer ?
#
loop_
_entity_poly.entity_id
_entity_poly.type
_entity_poly.pdbx_seq_one_letter_code
_entity_poly.pdbx_strand_id
1 'polypeptide(L)'
;MSTRFIAMYATLASRDVDCCLIPESHFYLEGPGGLYEYIARCLKHNDHMVIIIAEGVGQELLSGSFGSDKQNASGNKLLQDIGLWLSQRIKNGNICRSEA
;
A
#
# COMPACT_ATOMS: atom_id res chain seq x y z
N MET A 1 -18.67 11.46 7.07
CA MET A 1 -17.53 11.98 6.29
C MET A 1 -16.57 10.82 6.10
N SER A 2 -16.51 10.25 4.90
CA SER A 2 -15.82 8.97 4.66
C SER A 2 -14.30 9.17 4.64
N THR A 3 -13.53 8.23 5.20
CA THR A 3 -12.06 8.20 5.24
C THR A 3 -11.40 8.46 3.87
N ARG A 4 -12.07 8.09 2.78
CA ARG A 4 -11.79 8.46 1.37
C ARG A 4 -11.49 9.94 1.14
N PHE A 5 -12.27 10.85 1.75
CA PHE A 5 -12.08 12.28 1.53
C PHE A 5 -10.85 12.78 2.29
N ILE A 6 -10.55 12.21 3.44
CA ILE A 6 -9.38 12.60 4.25
C ILE A 6 -8.09 12.23 3.52
N ALA A 7 -8.00 11.03 2.93
CA ALA A 7 -6.83 10.59 2.18
C ALA A 7 -6.58 11.48 0.94
N MET A 8 -7.62 11.74 0.14
CA MET A 8 -7.51 12.57 -1.06
C MET A 8 -7.21 14.04 -0.73
N TYR A 9 -7.85 14.61 0.30
CA TYR A 9 -7.56 15.99 0.74
C TYR A 9 -6.17 16.09 1.39
N ALA A 10 -5.69 15.07 2.10
CA ALA A 10 -4.32 15.03 2.61
C ALA A 10 -3.29 15.02 1.47
N THR A 11 -3.52 14.24 0.40
CA THR A 11 -2.69 14.26 -0.81
C THR A 11 -2.72 15.60 -1.54
N LEU A 12 -3.88 16.28 -1.61
CA LEU A 12 -4.00 17.58 -2.29
C LEU A 12 -3.47 18.76 -1.47
N ALA A 13 -3.58 18.69 -0.13
CA ALA A 13 -3.13 19.74 0.77
C ALA A 13 -1.65 19.63 1.13
N SER A 14 -1.07 18.43 1.07
CA SER A 14 0.33 18.17 1.35
C SER A 14 1.08 17.89 0.05
N ARG A 15 2.12 18.66 -0.25
CA ARG A 15 3.03 18.37 -1.38
C ARG A 15 3.90 17.11 -1.15
N ASP A 16 3.70 16.44 -0.02
CA ASP A 16 4.56 15.37 0.49
C ASP A 16 3.91 13.98 0.38
N VAL A 17 2.85 13.79 -0.42
CA VAL A 17 2.24 12.46 -0.64
C VAL A 17 2.46 12.02 -2.07
N ASP A 18 3.23 10.96 -2.27
CA ASP A 18 3.52 10.40 -3.59
C ASP A 18 2.43 9.45 -4.07
N CYS A 19 1.81 8.67 -3.18
CA CYS A 19 0.83 7.65 -3.57
C CYS A 19 -0.33 7.53 -2.58
N CYS A 20 -1.54 7.32 -3.10
CA CYS A 20 -2.71 6.99 -2.29
C CYS A 20 -3.39 5.73 -2.85
N LEU A 21 -3.38 4.64 -2.09
CA LEU A 21 -4.06 3.40 -2.42
C LEU A 21 -5.45 3.42 -1.79
N ILE A 22 -6.49 3.26 -2.62
CA ILE A 22 -7.91 3.30 -2.22
C ILE A 22 -8.65 2.08 -2.79
N PRO A 23 -9.76 1.63 -2.17
CA PRO A 23 -10.44 0.39 -2.58
C PRO A 23 -10.99 0.43 -4.00
N GLU A 24 -11.31 1.62 -4.52
CA GLU A 24 -11.85 1.82 -5.86
C GLU A 24 -10.78 1.69 -6.97
N SER A 25 -9.50 1.82 -6.62
CA SER A 25 -8.39 1.76 -7.56
C SER A 25 -7.66 0.42 -7.45
N HIS A 26 -7.88 -0.43 -8.44
CA HIS A 26 -7.13 -1.68 -8.56
C HIS A 26 -5.66 -1.37 -8.83
N PHE A 27 -4.76 -2.05 -8.13
CA PHE A 27 -3.33 -1.96 -8.34
C PHE A 27 -2.70 -3.35 -8.27
N TYR A 28 -1.50 -3.47 -8.80
CA TYR A 28 -0.68 -4.67 -8.74
C TYR A 28 0.70 -4.30 -8.22
N LEU A 29 1.33 -5.25 -7.53
CA LEU A 29 2.62 -5.03 -6.88
C LEU A 29 3.77 -5.05 -7.90
N GLU A 30 3.75 -6.05 -8.79
CA GLU A 30 4.82 -6.37 -9.74
C GLU A 30 4.32 -6.30 -11.19
N GLY A 31 5.22 -5.97 -12.11
CA GLY A 31 4.91 -5.83 -13.54
C GLY A 31 4.99 -4.37 -14.02
N PRO A 32 4.89 -4.14 -15.35
CA PRO A 32 5.02 -2.80 -15.92
C PRO A 32 3.95 -1.86 -15.37
N GLY A 33 4.33 -0.74 -14.76
CA GLY A 33 3.40 0.20 -14.10
C GLY A 33 2.92 -0.23 -12.71
N GLY A 34 3.54 -1.27 -12.13
CA GLY A 34 3.20 -1.76 -10.81
C GLY A 34 3.69 -0.87 -9.68
N LEU A 35 3.18 -1.11 -8.49
CA LEU A 35 3.49 -0.30 -7.30
C LEU A 35 4.99 -0.31 -6.98
N TYR A 36 5.69 -1.43 -7.12
CA TYR A 36 7.13 -1.49 -6.85
C TYR A 36 7.96 -0.67 -7.84
N GLU A 37 7.57 -0.66 -9.11
CA GLU A 37 8.23 0.18 -10.11
C GLU A 37 8.01 1.66 -9.80
N TYR A 38 6.79 2.03 -9.39
CA TYR A 38 6.49 3.40 -8.97
C TYR A 38 7.30 3.81 -7.73
N ILE A 39 7.36 2.96 -6.70
CA ILE A 39 8.17 3.20 -5.49
C ILE A 39 9.64 3.39 -5.85
N ALA A 40 10.22 2.51 -6.67
CA ALA A 40 11.62 2.61 -7.07
C ALA A 40 11.91 3.91 -7.83
N ARG A 41 10.99 4.34 -8.71
CA ARG A 41 11.10 5.62 -9.43
C ARG A 41 11.03 6.81 -8.48
N CYS A 42 10.09 6.82 -7.53
CA CYS A 42 9.95 7.88 -6.53
C CYS A 42 11.22 7.98 -5.66
N LEU A 43 11.68 6.86 -5.10
CA LEU A 43 12.88 6.84 -4.26
C LEU A 43 14.13 7.30 -5.03
N LYS A 44 14.26 6.93 -6.31
CA LYS A 44 15.38 7.39 -7.14
C LYS A 44 15.38 8.91 -7.37
N HIS A 45 14.20 9.53 -7.44
CA HIS A 45 14.07 10.95 -7.76
C HIS A 45 14.03 11.84 -6.50
N ASN A 46 13.39 11.37 -5.44
CA ASN A 46 13.06 12.16 -4.25
C ASN A 46 13.80 11.70 -2.98
N ASP A 47 14.54 10.59 -3.00
CA ASP A 47 15.17 9.92 -1.83
C ASP A 47 14.18 9.39 -0.77
N HIS A 48 12.96 9.94 -0.72
CA HIS A 48 11.87 9.55 0.16
C HIS A 48 10.57 9.34 -0.62
N MET A 49 9.63 8.64 0.01
CA MET A 49 8.29 8.44 -0.52
C MET A 49 7.28 8.28 0.62
N VAL A 50 6.10 8.89 0.47
CA VAL A 50 4.96 8.71 1.37
C VAL A 50 3.80 8.05 0.64
N ILE A 51 3.33 6.94 1.19
CA ILE A 51 2.18 6.18 0.68
C ILE A 51 1.07 6.21 1.72
N ILE A 52 -0.11 6.66 1.31
CA ILE A 52 -1.35 6.55 2.10
C ILE A 52 -2.09 5.30 1.63
N ILE A 53 -2.57 4.49 2.56
CA ILE A 53 -3.36 3.29 2.26
C ILE A 53 -4.66 3.38 3.03
N ALA A 54 -5.77 3.39 2.31
CA ALA A 54 -7.08 3.34 2.93
C ALA A 54 -7.34 1.96 3.56
N GLU A 55 -8.13 1.95 4.63
CA GLU A 55 -8.55 0.72 5.29
C GLU A 55 -9.27 -0.21 4.29
N GLY A 56 -8.92 -1.49 4.30
CA GLY A 56 -9.54 -2.52 3.45
C GLY A 56 -8.96 -2.67 2.04
N VAL A 57 -7.96 -1.87 1.66
CA VAL A 57 -7.25 -2.01 0.37
C VAL A 57 -6.38 -3.25 0.35
N GLY A 58 -6.31 -3.95 -0.79
CA GLY A 58 -5.35 -5.04 -1.01
C GLY A 58 -5.61 -6.30 -0.17
N GLN A 59 -6.81 -6.45 0.42
CA GLN A 59 -7.19 -7.64 1.18
C GLN A 59 -7.19 -8.91 0.30
N GLU A 60 -7.44 -8.75 -1.00
CA GLU A 60 -7.32 -9.78 -2.02
C GLU A 60 -5.86 -10.23 -2.24
N LEU A 61 -4.90 -9.29 -2.18
CA LEU A 61 -3.46 -9.58 -2.32
C LEU A 61 -2.92 -10.36 -1.11
N LEU A 62 -3.45 -10.05 0.09
CA LEU A 62 -3.14 -10.72 1.34
C LEU A 62 -3.67 -12.16 1.37
N SER A 63 -4.91 -12.36 0.88
CA SER A 63 -5.59 -13.66 0.84
C SER A 63 -4.85 -14.68 -0.04
N GLY A 64 -4.14 -14.23 -1.08
CA GLY A 64 -3.32 -15.08 -1.95
C GLY A 64 -1.94 -15.43 -1.38
N SER A 65 -1.39 -14.62 -0.46
CA SER A 65 -0.06 -14.84 0.14
C SER A 65 -0.09 -15.61 1.46
N PHE A 66 -1.15 -15.43 2.23
CA PHE A 66 -1.40 -16.17 3.47
C PHE A 66 -2.79 -16.76 3.38
N GLY A 67 -2.89 -18.05 3.05
CA GLY A 67 -4.15 -18.78 3.10
C GLY A 67 -4.71 -18.77 4.52
N SER A 68 -5.53 -17.77 4.86
CA SER A 68 -6.50 -17.83 5.95
C SER A 68 -7.36 -16.57 5.94
N ASP A 69 -8.60 -16.74 5.47
CA ASP A 69 -9.77 -15.96 5.90
C ASP A 69 -9.89 -16.13 7.43
N LYS A 70 -9.05 -15.43 8.21
CA LYS A 70 -9.15 -15.44 9.66
C LYS A 70 -10.41 -14.67 10.02
N GLN A 71 -11.47 -15.38 10.33
CA GLN A 71 -12.65 -14.80 10.96
C GLN A 71 -12.41 -14.74 12.46
N ASN A 72 -12.77 -13.63 13.09
CA ASN A 72 -12.79 -13.57 14.54
C ASN A 72 -13.93 -14.43 15.11
N ALA A 73 -13.94 -14.63 16.43
CA ALA A 73 -14.97 -15.42 17.12
C ALA A 73 -16.41 -14.87 16.93
N SER A 74 -16.57 -13.67 16.37
CA SER A 74 -17.86 -13.02 16.07
C SER A 74 -18.27 -13.13 14.59
N GLY A 75 -17.49 -13.82 13.74
CA GLY A 75 -17.79 -14.01 12.31
C GLY A 75 -17.35 -12.85 11.40
N ASN A 76 -16.65 -11.83 11.92
CA ASN A 76 -16.12 -10.75 11.10
C ASN A 76 -14.76 -11.16 10.51
N LYS A 77 -14.60 -10.92 9.21
CA LYS A 77 -13.32 -11.08 8.51
C LYS A 77 -12.30 -10.13 9.16
N LEU A 78 -11.22 -10.70 9.71
CA LEU A 78 -10.16 -9.91 10.30
C LEU A 78 -9.41 -9.21 9.16
N LEU A 79 -9.56 -7.90 9.07
CA LEU A 79 -8.78 -7.10 8.13
C LEU A 79 -7.31 -7.19 8.54
N GLN A 80 -6.48 -7.74 7.67
CA GLN A 80 -5.04 -7.71 7.90
C GLN A 80 -4.51 -6.31 7.60
N ASP A 81 -3.50 -5.88 8.37
CA ASP A 81 -2.84 -4.59 8.18
C ASP A 81 -1.99 -4.63 6.90
N ILE A 82 -2.59 -4.19 5.80
CA ILE A 82 -1.95 -4.10 4.50
C ILE A 82 -0.74 -3.15 4.52
N GLY A 83 -0.77 -2.10 5.35
CA GLY A 83 0.33 -1.14 5.45
C GLY A 83 1.57 -1.78 6.04
N LEU A 84 1.40 -2.55 7.12
CA LEU A 84 2.48 -3.33 7.71
C LEU A 84 2.99 -4.40 6.75
N TRP A 85 2.09 -5.15 6.11
CA TRP A 85 2.44 -6.20 5.16
C TRP A 85 3.23 -5.65 3.96
N LEU A 86 2.75 -4.55 3.36
CA LEU A 86 3.40 -3.90 2.24
C LEU A 86 4.77 -3.34 2.65
N SER A 87 4.87 -2.71 3.82
CA SER A 87 6.12 -2.19 4.36
C SER A 87 7.17 -3.29 4.55
N GLN A 88 6.77 -4.46 5.06
CA GLN A 88 7.65 -5.62 5.17
C GLN A 88 8.08 -6.13 3.79
N ARG A 89 7.16 -6.19 2.83
CA ARG A 89 7.47 -6.68 1.49
C ARG A 89 8.42 -5.75 0.73
N ILE A 90 8.26 -4.44 0.89
CA ILE A 90 9.17 -3.42 0.33
C ILE A 90 10.56 -3.54 0.95
N LYS A 91 10.64 -3.64 2.29
CA LYS A 91 11.92 -3.80 3.00
C LYS A 91 12.64 -5.09 2.62
N ASN A 92 11.90 -6.20 2.54
CA ASN A 92 12.47 -7.52 2.22
C ASN A 92 12.80 -7.67 0.73
N GLY A 93 12.07 -6.98 -0.15
CA GLY A 93 12.27 -7.01 -1.60
C GLY A 93 13.50 -6.22 -2.08
N ASN A 94 14.29 -5.64 -1.18
CA ASN A 94 15.43 -4.75 -1.50
C ASN A 94 15.06 -3.55 -2.39
N ILE A 95 13.79 -3.17 -2.49
CA ILE A 95 13.33 -2.05 -3.35
C ILE A 95 13.94 -0.71 -2.88
N CYS A 96 14.18 -0.57 -1.57
CA CYS A 96 14.78 0.63 -0.98
C CYS A 96 16.32 0.61 -0.93
N ARG A 97 16.99 -0.49 -1.33
CA ARG A 97 18.45 -0.48 -1.42
C ARG A 97 18.82 0.16 -2.76
N SER A 98 19.03 1.48 -2.75
CA SER A 98 19.90 2.09 -3.74
C SER A 98 21.21 1.33 -3.71
N GLU A 99 21.67 0.83 -4.87
CA GLU A 99 23.07 0.49 -5.03
C GLU A 99 23.88 1.70 -4.56
N ALA A 100 24.73 1.49 -3.55
CA ALA A 100 25.73 2.42 -3.07
C ALA A 100 27.10 1.86 -3.43
#